data_AF-A0AAU4EK94-F1
#
_entry.id   AF-A0AAU4EK94-F1
#
_cell.length_a   1.000
_cell.length_b   1.000
_cell.length_c   1.000
_cell.angle_alpha   90.00
_cell.angle_beta   90.00
_cell.angle_gamma   90.00
#
_symmetry.space_group_name_H-M   'P 1'
#
loop_
_entity.id
_entity.type
_entity.pdbx_description
1 polymer ?
#
loop_
_entity_poly.entity_id
_entity_poly.type
_entity_poly.pdbx_seq_one_letter_code
_entity_poly.pdbx_strand_id
1 'polypeptide(L)'
;MPGTAHPIRPADVAGVRELARAGRLAGSASAAPPRDLARLRGAVYAVTWPLVFARLTRPLELRRRHPDCLRGLEWMRPDCLDGFHDDVEAVVEHALRRATGPIENLEGWLATRLNPATVDAHRRRRGEIGALQRPRLPAWLGDALGGDPWLGELAVRILLWVGVPTTAGGELWPLAGWAAHRAEVTGEPAGRDTRDTLDREVRKVLAAMRTRPNWYAEHVERPLGHKRAPVAPMPADSSAELAALELVRPHEVDDARLSGLAEQALRAIEARLARGQDPAVAVTAVVRVLFGAADPAVLDRLPRNGSTRDDWLSAALADDARLDRIVTTALTVLAR
;
A
#
# COMPACT_ATOMS: atom_id res chain seq x y z
N MET A 1 -33.53 7.09 -43.64
CA MET A 1 -32.65 6.09 -43.00
C MET A 1 -32.71 6.31 -41.50
N PRO A 2 -33.48 5.51 -40.74
CA PRO A 2 -33.55 5.65 -39.29
C PRO A 2 -32.26 5.11 -38.69
N GLY A 3 -31.60 5.93 -37.86
CA GLY A 3 -30.40 5.56 -37.13
C GLY A 3 -30.70 4.40 -36.18
N THR A 4 -29.89 3.35 -36.28
CA THR A 4 -29.89 2.20 -35.39
C THR A 4 -29.54 2.66 -33.98
N ALA A 5 -30.57 2.93 -33.17
CA ALA A 5 -30.45 3.10 -31.74
C ALA A 5 -29.86 1.81 -31.17
N HIS A 6 -28.59 1.86 -30.76
CA HIS A 6 -27.98 0.81 -29.97
C HIS A 6 -28.83 0.63 -28.71
N PRO A 7 -29.24 -0.60 -28.33
CA PRO A 7 -30.02 -0.78 -27.13
C PRO A 7 -29.18 -0.31 -25.95
N ILE A 8 -29.59 0.81 -25.34
CA ILE A 8 -28.97 1.37 -24.13
C ILE A 8 -28.97 0.23 -23.12
N ARG A 9 -27.80 -0.32 -22.84
CA ARG A 9 -27.70 -1.37 -21.84
C ARG A 9 -27.85 -0.66 -20.50
N PRO A 10 -28.68 -1.16 -19.57
CA PRO A 10 -28.99 -0.47 -18.31
C PRO A 10 -27.77 -0.19 -17.40
N ALA A 11 -26.56 -0.59 -17.82
CA ALA A 11 -25.32 -0.45 -17.08
C ALA A 11 -24.22 0.32 -17.83
N ASP A 12 -24.57 1.11 -18.86
CA ASP A 12 -23.74 2.21 -19.36
C ASP A 12 -24.15 3.56 -18.71
N VAL A 13 -23.40 4.63 -18.97
CA VAL A 13 -23.67 5.96 -18.37
C VAL A 13 -25.07 6.48 -18.76
N ALA A 14 -25.53 6.23 -19.99
CA ALA A 14 -26.86 6.65 -20.43
C ALA A 14 -27.96 5.87 -19.70
N GLY A 15 -27.77 4.56 -19.52
CA GLY A 15 -28.65 3.69 -18.75
C GLY A 15 -28.73 4.10 -17.28
N VAL A 16 -27.62 4.45 -16.64
CA VAL A 16 -27.61 4.95 -15.26
C VAL A 16 -28.35 6.29 -15.14
N ARG A 17 -28.19 7.21 -16.09
CA ARG A 17 -28.97 8.46 -16.11
C ARG A 17 -30.46 8.19 -16.28
N GLU A 18 -30.83 7.24 -17.12
CA GLU A 18 -32.24 6.86 -17.31
C GLU A 18 -32.85 6.21 -16.07
N LEU A 19 -32.11 5.31 -15.42
CA LEU A 19 -32.50 4.73 -14.13
C LEU A 19 -32.65 5.80 -13.05
N ALA A 20 -31.79 6.81 -13.05
CA ALA A 20 -31.87 7.95 -12.14
C ALA A 20 -33.12 8.81 -12.43
N ARG A 21 -33.39 9.17 -13.69
CA ARG A 21 -34.60 9.91 -14.09
C ARG A 21 -35.87 9.17 -13.70
N ALA A 22 -35.91 7.87 -13.93
CA ALA A 22 -37.04 7.02 -13.55
C ALA A 22 -37.15 6.78 -12.03
N GLY A 23 -36.20 7.24 -11.22
CA GLY A 23 -36.16 7.01 -9.77
C GLY A 23 -35.94 5.55 -9.37
N ARG A 24 -35.38 4.74 -10.28
CA ARG A 24 -35.17 3.30 -10.10
C ARG A 24 -33.73 2.92 -9.78
N LEU A 25 -32.78 3.86 -9.82
CA LEU A 25 -31.35 3.56 -9.68
C LEU A 25 -31.02 2.72 -8.43
N ALA A 26 -31.46 3.14 -7.23
CA ALA A 26 -31.16 2.38 -6.02
C ALA A 26 -31.88 1.02 -5.96
N GLY A 27 -33.13 0.97 -6.43
CA GLY A 27 -33.89 -0.28 -6.51
C GLY A 27 -33.25 -1.30 -7.47
N SER A 28 -32.82 -0.83 -8.64
CA SER A 28 -32.08 -1.63 -9.62
C SER A 28 -30.76 -2.13 -9.06
N ALA A 29 -30.02 -1.29 -8.33
CA ALA A 29 -28.77 -1.71 -7.69
C ALA A 29 -28.99 -2.78 -6.61
N SER A 30 -30.03 -2.62 -5.79
CA SER A 30 -30.36 -3.56 -4.72
C SER A 30 -30.82 -4.93 -5.23
N ALA A 31 -31.45 -5.00 -6.40
CA ALA A 31 -31.95 -6.23 -6.99
C ALA A 31 -30.98 -6.85 -8.01
N ALA A 32 -29.89 -6.16 -8.35
CA ALA A 32 -28.96 -6.59 -9.39
C ALA A 32 -28.11 -7.80 -8.96
N PRO A 33 -27.96 -8.82 -9.82
CA PRO A 33 -26.92 -9.84 -9.65
C PRO A 33 -25.51 -9.22 -9.61
N PRO A 34 -24.49 -9.91 -9.04
CA PRO A 34 -23.15 -9.35 -8.85
C PRO A 34 -22.52 -8.73 -10.11
N ARG A 35 -22.69 -9.37 -11.28
CA ARG A 35 -22.17 -8.88 -12.56
C ARG A 35 -22.83 -7.58 -13.01
N ASP A 36 -24.14 -7.46 -12.83
CA ASP A 36 -24.88 -6.26 -13.24
C ASP A 36 -24.67 -5.12 -12.24
N LEU A 37 -24.55 -5.44 -10.95
CA LEU A 37 -24.14 -4.49 -9.93
C LEU A 37 -22.74 -3.91 -10.20
N ALA A 38 -21.79 -4.76 -10.61
CA ALA A 38 -20.44 -4.30 -10.97
C ALA A 38 -20.47 -3.33 -12.17
N ARG A 39 -21.30 -3.60 -13.18
CA ARG A 39 -21.46 -2.69 -14.33
C ARG A 39 -22.14 -1.38 -13.93
N LEU A 40 -23.20 -1.43 -13.12
CA LEU A 40 -23.86 -0.23 -12.58
C LEU A 40 -22.88 0.62 -11.75
N ARG A 41 -22.07 -0.02 -10.90
CA ARG A 41 -20.98 0.64 -10.17
C ARG A 41 -20.00 1.32 -11.12
N GLY A 42 -19.52 0.63 -12.16
CA GLY A 42 -18.61 1.19 -13.14
C GLY A 42 -19.20 2.41 -13.88
N ALA A 43 -20.47 2.36 -14.25
CA ALA A 43 -21.14 3.47 -14.92
C ALA A 43 -21.38 4.68 -13.97
N VAL A 44 -21.77 4.45 -12.72
CA VAL A 44 -21.88 5.54 -11.72
C VAL A 44 -20.50 6.11 -11.41
N TYR A 45 -19.47 5.26 -11.33
CA TYR A 45 -18.08 5.67 -11.13
C TYR A 45 -17.64 6.62 -12.26
N ALA A 46 -17.91 6.27 -13.52
CA ALA A 46 -17.58 7.09 -14.69
C ALA A 46 -18.17 8.50 -14.64
N VAL A 47 -19.36 8.67 -14.06
CA VAL A 47 -20.01 9.98 -13.85
C VAL A 47 -19.45 10.71 -12.62
N THR A 48 -19.10 9.96 -11.59
CA THR A 48 -18.75 10.48 -10.26
C THR A 48 -17.31 10.98 -10.18
N TRP A 49 -16.36 10.23 -10.74
CA TRP A 49 -14.93 10.50 -10.57
C TRP A 49 -14.50 11.91 -11.04
N PRO A 50 -15.02 12.48 -12.16
CA PRO A 50 -14.64 13.83 -12.57
C PRO A 50 -15.17 14.90 -11.58
N LEU A 51 -16.35 14.66 -11.00
CA LEU A 51 -16.96 15.57 -10.02
C LEU A 51 -16.16 15.58 -8.71
N VAL A 52 -15.76 14.40 -8.22
CA VAL A 52 -14.92 14.26 -7.03
C VAL A 52 -13.57 14.91 -7.25
N PHE A 53 -12.91 14.62 -8.39
CA PHE A 53 -11.61 15.21 -8.69
C PHE A 53 -11.68 16.74 -8.71
N ALA A 54 -12.65 17.31 -9.42
CA ALA A 54 -12.77 18.76 -9.58
C ALA A 54 -13.21 19.47 -8.29
N ARG A 55 -14.14 18.89 -7.52
CA ARG A 55 -14.80 19.58 -6.39
C ARG A 55 -14.22 19.24 -5.01
N LEU A 56 -13.58 18.08 -4.85
CA LEU A 56 -13.02 17.64 -3.58
C LEU A 56 -11.50 17.51 -3.63
N THR A 57 -10.98 16.70 -4.55
CA THR A 57 -9.57 16.34 -4.59
C THR A 57 -8.69 17.53 -4.95
N ARG A 58 -8.96 18.21 -6.06
CA ARG A 58 -8.13 19.34 -6.53
C ARG A 58 -8.04 20.48 -5.49
N PRO A 59 -9.15 20.94 -4.84
CA PRO A 59 -9.05 21.92 -3.76
C PRO A 59 -8.27 21.43 -2.53
N LEU A 60 -8.35 20.14 -2.20
CA LEU A 60 -7.63 19.55 -1.07
C LEU A 60 -6.12 19.48 -1.35
N GLU A 61 -5.76 18.96 -2.52
CA GLU A 61 -4.35 18.82 -2.93
C GLU A 61 -3.68 20.17 -3.15
N LEU A 62 -4.45 21.19 -3.55
CA LEU A 62 -3.96 22.57 -3.61
C LEU A 62 -3.55 23.07 -2.21
N ARG A 63 -4.34 22.76 -1.18
CA ARG A 63 -4.02 23.13 0.21
C ARG A 63 -2.83 22.33 0.76
N ARG A 64 -2.66 21.09 0.30
CA ARG A 64 -1.51 20.23 0.64
C ARG A 64 -0.23 20.57 -0.13
N ARG A 65 -0.31 21.49 -1.10
CA ARG A 65 0.81 21.90 -1.96
C ARG A 65 1.41 20.71 -2.72
N HIS A 66 0.56 19.84 -3.26
CA HIS A 66 0.96 18.77 -4.16
C HIS A 66 0.72 19.19 -5.62
N PRO A 67 1.63 19.95 -6.26
CA PRO A 67 1.37 20.57 -7.56
C PRO A 67 1.15 19.56 -8.69
N ASP A 68 1.84 18.40 -8.65
CA ASP A 68 1.69 17.37 -9.68
C ASP A 68 0.33 16.68 -9.59
N CYS A 69 -0.18 16.47 -8.38
CA CYS A 69 -1.51 15.89 -8.15
C CYS A 69 -2.65 16.78 -8.70
N LEU A 70 -2.39 18.07 -8.99
CA LEU A 70 -3.38 18.96 -9.59
C LEU A 70 -3.52 18.77 -11.11
N ARG A 71 -2.54 18.12 -11.76
CA ARG A 71 -2.46 18.01 -13.22
C ARG A 71 -3.41 16.96 -13.78
N GLY A 72 -3.58 15.85 -13.07
CA GLY A 72 -4.40 14.73 -13.51
C GLY A 72 -4.24 13.52 -12.57
N LEU A 73 -5.10 12.52 -12.73
CA LEU A 73 -5.07 11.30 -11.93
C LEU A 73 -3.76 10.52 -12.11
N GLU A 74 -3.21 10.54 -13.32
CA GLU A 74 -1.97 9.86 -13.70
C GLU A 74 -0.72 10.46 -13.03
N TRP A 75 -0.82 11.67 -12.49
CA TRP A 75 0.24 12.37 -11.76
C TRP A 75 0.01 12.38 -10.24
N MET A 76 -1.05 11.72 -9.77
CA MET A 76 -1.33 11.65 -8.35
C MET A 76 -0.35 10.72 -7.65
N ARG A 77 0.16 11.18 -6.51
CA ARG A 77 0.93 10.34 -5.59
C ARG A 77 0.06 9.17 -5.11
N PRO A 78 0.62 7.98 -4.82
CA PRO A 78 -0.15 6.81 -4.41
C PRO A 78 -1.15 7.10 -3.27
N ASP A 79 -0.69 7.70 -2.17
CA ASP A 79 -1.54 8.05 -1.02
C ASP A 79 -2.71 9.00 -1.40
N CYS A 80 -2.49 9.88 -2.38
CA CYS A 80 -3.50 10.83 -2.84
C CYS A 80 -4.51 10.15 -3.76
N LEU A 81 -4.03 9.23 -4.60
CA LEU A 81 -4.85 8.43 -5.52
C LEU A 81 -5.78 7.50 -4.73
N ASP A 82 -5.27 6.86 -3.68
CA ASP A 82 -6.06 6.02 -2.76
C ASP A 82 -7.18 6.83 -2.11
N GLY A 83 -6.84 7.99 -1.53
CA GLY A 83 -7.83 8.89 -0.93
C GLY A 83 -8.88 9.40 -1.92
N PHE A 84 -8.50 9.62 -3.18
CA PHE A 84 -9.42 9.95 -4.26
C PHE A 84 -10.38 8.79 -4.56
N HIS A 85 -9.89 7.57 -4.72
CA HIS A 85 -10.74 6.40 -4.96
C HIS A 85 -11.70 6.15 -3.79
N ASP A 86 -11.23 6.31 -2.56
CA ASP A 86 -12.04 6.24 -1.34
C ASP A 86 -13.23 7.22 -1.31
N ASP A 87 -13.04 8.41 -1.87
CA ASP A 87 -14.08 9.43 -1.99
C ASP A 87 -15.03 9.11 -3.14
N VAL A 88 -14.53 8.66 -4.29
CA VAL A 88 -15.35 8.26 -5.43
C VAL A 88 -16.24 7.08 -5.05
N GLU A 89 -15.68 6.05 -4.43
CA GLU A 89 -16.42 4.88 -3.97
C GLU A 89 -17.50 5.28 -2.95
N ALA A 90 -17.19 6.17 -2.01
CA ALA A 90 -18.18 6.67 -1.06
C ALA A 90 -19.40 7.30 -1.76
N VAL A 91 -19.16 8.09 -2.81
CA VAL A 91 -20.24 8.75 -3.58
C VAL A 91 -20.99 7.73 -4.46
N VAL A 92 -20.29 6.78 -5.08
CA VAL A 92 -20.90 5.69 -5.85
C VAL A 92 -21.83 4.86 -4.96
N GLU A 93 -21.35 4.44 -3.80
CA GLU A 93 -22.16 3.70 -2.83
C GLU A 93 -23.36 4.52 -2.35
N HIS A 94 -23.17 5.81 -2.11
CA HIS A 94 -24.27 6.69 -1.72
C HIS A 94 -25.34 6.75 -2.81
N ALA A 95 -24.96 6.94 -4.07
CA ALA A 95 -25.89 6.97 -5.20
C ALA A 95 -26.68 5.66 -5.32
N LEU A 96 -25.98 4.53 -5.31
CA LEU A 96 -26.60 3.20 -5.46
C LEU A 96 -27.49 2.81 -4.27
N ARG A 97 -27.32 3.41 -3.10
CA ARG A 97 -28.16 3.14 -1.92
C ARG A 97 -29.26 4.17 -1.69
N ARG A 98 -29.07 5.43 -2.11
CA ARG A 98 -29.92 6.57 -1.70
C ARG A 98 -30.63 7.27 -2.86
N ALA A 99 -30.33 6.94 -4.12
CA ALA A 99 -31.07 7.45 -5.28
C ALA A 99 -32.41 6.72 -5.47
N THR A 100 -33.35 6.95 -4.56
CA THR A 100 -34.66 6.25 -4.48
C THR A 100 -35.81 7.00 -5.15
N GLY A 101 -35.57 8.21 -5.66
CA GLY A 101 -36.58 9.04 -6.33
C GLY A 101 -36.07 9.58 -7.67
N PRO A 102 -36.96 10.16 -8.51
CA PRO A 102 -36.60 10.72 -9.81
C PRO A 102 -35.51 11.78 -9.73
N ILE A 103 -34.49 11.68 -10.59
CA ILE A 103 -33.37 12.61 -10.70
C ILE A 103 -33.16 12.99 -12.16
N GLU A 104 -33.60 14.19 -12.53
CA GLU A 104 -33.47 14.71 -13.91
C GLU A 104 -32.02 14.92 -14.35
N ASN A 105 -31.20 15.43 -13.41
CA ASN A 105 -29.78 15.72 -13.62
C ASN A 105 -28.95 14.99 -12.56
N LEU A 106 -28.42 13.82 -12.94
CA LEU A 106 -27.66 12.96 -12.03
C LEU A 106 -26.38 13.64 -11.55
N GLU A 107 -25.63 14.31 -12.43
CA GLU A 107 -24.40 15.02 -12.12
C GLU A 107 -24.64 16.16 -11.13
N GLY A 108 -25.71 16.94 -11.35
CA GLY A 108 -26.13 18.01 -10.45
C GLY A 108 -26.51 17.46 -9.08
N TRP A 109 -27.29 16.38 -9.04
CA TRP A 109 -27.65 15.72 -7.78
C TRP A 109 -26.41 15.18 -7.06
N LEU A 110 -25.51 14.46 -7.75
CA LEU A 110 -24.26 13.95 -7.19
C LEU A 110 -23.39 15.07 -6.63
N ALA A 111 -23.28 16.20 -7.34
CA ALA A 111 -22.52 17.37 -6.90
C ALA A 111 -23.00 17.90 -5.53
N THR A 112 -24.31 17.85 -5.26
CA THR A 112 -24.87 18.23 -3.94
C THR A 112 -24.63 17.20 -2.84
N ARG A 113 -24.33 15.95 -3.22
CA ARG A 113 -24.15 14.81 -2.31
C ARG A 113 -22.70 14.45 -2.03
N LEU A 114 -21.73 15.06 -2.74
CA LEU A 114 -20.30 14.77 -2.57
C LEU A 114 -19.85 14.84 -1.09
N ASN A 115 -20.06 15.96 -0.42
CA ASN A 115 -19.64 16.14 0.97
C ASN A 115 -20.42 15.25 1.96
N PRO A 116 -21.76 15.20 1.94
CA PRO A 116 -22.51 14.30 2.83
C PRO A 116 -22.13 12.83 2.65
N ALA A 117 -21.94 12.38 1.41
CA ALA A 117 -21.59 10.99 1.10
C ALA A 117 -20.19 10.62 1.60
N THR A 118 -19.19 11.46 1.36
CA THR A 118 -17.82 11.22 1.83
C THR A 118 -17.74 11.30 3.35
N VAL A 119 -18.40 12.27 4.00
CA VAL A 119 -18.44 12.38 5.47
C VAL A 119 -19.10 11.15 6.11
N ASP A 120 -20.24 10.71 5.59
CA ASP A 120 -20.95 9.53 6.09
C ASP A 120 -20.11 8.25 5.91
N ALA A 121 -19.51 8.07 4.74
CA ALA A 121 -18.59 6.96 4.48
C ALA A 121 -17.36 7.01 5.40
N HIS A 122 -16.74 8.19 5.59
CA HIS A 122 -15.63 8.35 6.52
C HIS A 122 -16.03 8.08 7.97
N ARG A 123 -17.24 8.43 8.39
CA ARG A 123 -17.77 8.11 9.73
C ARG A 123 -17.95 6.61 9.90
N ARG A 124 -18.48 5.91 8.90
CA ARG A 124 -18.59 4.44 8.90
C ARG A 124 -17.22 3.78 8.96
N ARG A 125 -16.31 4.17 8.07
CA ARG A 125 -14.93 3.65 8.05
C ARG A 125 -14.20 3.91 9.37
N ARG A 126 -14.43 5.07 10.01
CA ARG A 126 -13.93 5.31 11.38
C ARG A 126 -14.56 4.37 12.40
N GLY A 127 -15.86 4.09 12.31
CA GLY A 127 -16.52 3.12 13.19
C GLY A 127 -15.96 1.70 13.01
N GLU A 128 -15.63 1.31 11.77
CA GLU A 128 -15.14 -0.03 11.41
C GLU A 128 -13.65 -0.22 11.69
N ILE A 129 -12.80 0.75 11.33
CA ILE A 129 -11.34 0.65 11.36
C ILE A 129 -10.75 1.44 12.55
N GLY A 130 -11.45 2.45 13.06
CA GLY A 130 -10.93 3.37 14.09
C GLY A 130 -10.06 4.49 13.53
N ALA A 131 -9.70 4.47 12.24
CA ALA A 131 -8.71 5.38 11.67
C ALA A 131 -9.25 6.76 11.27
N LEU A 132 -8.36 7.76 11.32
CA LEU A 132 -8.58 9.05 10.70
C LEU A 132 -8.41 8.93 9.17
N GLN A 133 -9.46 9.27 8.43
CA GLN A 133 -9.46 9.19 6.96
C GLN A 133 -8.71 10.36 6.30
N ARG A 134 -8.66 11.51 6.99
CA ARG A 134 -7.94 12.72 6.55
C ARG A 134 -7.28 13.37 7.75
N PRO A 135 -6.24 12.75 8.32
CA PRO A 135 -5.60 13.24 9.52
C PRO A 135 -5.05 14.65 9.27
N ARG A 136 -5.33 15.54 10.22
CA ARG A 136 -4.63 16.82 10.37
C ARG A 136 -3.74 16.67 11.57
N LEU A 137 -2.53 17.21 11.50
CA LEU A 137 -1.61 17.21 12.63
C LEU A 137 -2.27 17.96 13.80
N PRO A 138 -2.57 17.30 14.93
CA PRO A 138 -3.06 18.00 16.11
C PRO A 138 -2.00 18.97 16.64
N ALA A 139 -2.41 20.16 17.10
CA ALA A 139 -1.48 21.17 17.61
C ALA A 139 -0.54 20.60 18.69
N TRP A 140 -1.09 19.86 19.65
CA TRP A 140 -0.31 19.22 20.71
C TRP A 140 0.77 18.25 20.20
N LEU A 141 0.52 17.59 19.06
CA LEU A 141 1.49 16.67 18.47
C LEU A 141 2.56 17.45 17.71
N GLY A 142 2.19 18.55 17.04
CA GLY A 142 3.16 19.49 16.48
C GLY A 142 4.10 20.04 17.55
N ASP A 143 3.55 20.46 18.70
CA ASP A 143 4.33 20.95 19.84
C ASP A 143 5.25 19.86 20.41
N ALA A 144 4.72 18.64 20.60
CA ALA A 144 5.49 17.49 21.11
C ALA A 144 6.63 17.05 20.16
N LEU A 145 6.50 17.34 18.87
CA LEU A 145 7.53 17.08 17.86
C LEU A 145 8.50 18.26 17.69
N GLY A 146 8.34 19.34 18.47
CA GLY A 146 9.21 20.51 18.44
C GLY A 146 8.98 21.41 17.21
N GLY A 147 7.83 21.30 16.54
CA GLY A 147 7.55 22.06 15.32
C GLY A 147 8.37 21.61 14.10
N ASP A 148 9.02 20.46 14.17
CA ASP A 148 9.79 19.89 13.05
C ASP A 148 8.86 19.58 11.87
N PRO A 149 9.03 20.22 10.69
CA PRO A 149 8.16 20.04 9.54
C PRO A 149 8.14 18.60 9.01
N TRP A 150 9.28 17.92 9.02
CA TRP A 150 9.38 16.53 8.56
C TRP A 150 8.70 15.57 9.53
N LEU A 151 8.96 15.71 10.84
CA LEU A 151 8.31 14.84 11.83
C LEU A 151 6.78 15.06 11.87
N GLY A 152 6.33 16.31 11.65
CA GLY A 152 4.92 16.62 11.49
C GLY A 152 4.29 15.93 10.28
N GLU A 153 4.96 15.96 9.12
CA GLU A 153 4.53 15.25 7.91
C GLU A 153 4.56 13.72 8.12
N LEU A 154 5.62 13.19 8.73
CA LEU A 154 5.75 11.77 9.07
C LEU A 154 4.63 11.30 10.01
N ALA A 155 4.21 12.14 10.97
CA ALA A 155 3.06 11.86 11.83
C ALA A 155 1.75 11.76 11.05
N VAL A 156 1.53 12.65 10.09
CA VAL A 156 0.36 12.57 9.19
C VAL A 156 0.43 11.30 8.34
N ARG A 157 1.60 10.93 7.84
CA ARG A 157 1.81 9.69 7.06
C ARG A 157 1.56 8.43 7.86
N ILE A 158 2.01 8.38 9.11
CA ILE A 158 1.68 7.28 10.02
C ILE A 158 0.16 7.16 10.16
N LEU A 159 -0.53 8.27 10.43
CA LEU A 159 -1.99 8.27 10.59
C LEU A 159 -2.74 7.89 9.31
N LEU A 160 -2.23 8.26 8.14
CA LEU A 160 -2.76 7.82 6.85
C LEU A 160 -2.56 6.30 6.69
N TRP A 161 -1.33 5.83 6.91
CA TRP A 161 -0.97 4.42 6.73
C TRP A 161 -1.75 3.48 7.64
N VAL A 162 -1.94 3.83 8.92
CA VAL A 162 -2.75 3.01 9.83
C VAL A 162 -4.21 2.95 9.42
N GLY A 163 -4.69 3.92 8.64
CA GLY A 163 -6.03 3.93 8.05
C GLY A 163 -6.18 3.11 6.77
N VAL A 164 -5.07 2.73 6.13
CA VAL A 164 -5.09 1.84 4.98
C VAL A 164 -5.30 0.39 5.46
N PRO A 165 -6.36 -0.32 5.01
CA PRO A 165 -6.72 -1.63 5.53
C PRO A 165 -5.73 -2.74 5.16
N THR A 166 -4.95 -2.55 4.10
CA THR A 166 -3.95 -3.52 3.63
C THR A 166 -2.53 -3.06 3.94
N THR A 167 -1.62 -4.02 4.16
CA THR A 167 -0.17 -3.76 4.12
C THR A 167 0.36 -4.00 2.71
N ALA A 168 1.26 -3.17 2.24
CA ALA A 168 2.09 -3.49 1.08
C ALA A 168 3.34 -4.21 1.62
N GLY A 169 3.40 -5.54 1.47
CA GLY A 169 4.52 -6.35 1.93
C GLY A 169 4.46 -6.80 3.40
N GLY A 170 5.55 -7.40 3.87
CA GLY A 170 5.70 -7.98 5.21
C GLY A 170 6.15 -6.99 6.29
N GLU A 171 6.40 -5.73 5.94
CA GLU A 171 6.86 -4.69 6.87
C GLU A 171 5.68 -3.86 7.39
N LEU A 172 5.74 -3.49 8.68
CA LEU A 172 4.68 -2.71 9.32
C LEU A 172 4.57 -1.28 8.75
N TRP A 173 5.68 -0.70 8.30
CA TRP A 173 5.78 0.66 7.78
C TRP A 173 6.40 0.65 6.38
N PRO A 174 5.90 1.47 5.43
CA PRO A 174 6.43 1.52 4.07
C PRO A 174 7.70 2.38 3.99
N LEU A 175 8.76 1.95 4.69
CA LEU A 175 9.96 2.75 4.91
C LEU A 175 10.66 3.18 3.61
N ALA A 176 10.65 2.32 2.58
CA ALA A 176 11.23 2.64 1.27
C ALA A 176 10.49 3.81 0.58
N GLY A 177 9.16 3.81 0.61
CA GLY A 177 8.36 4.89 0.02
C GLY A 177 8.47 6.21 0.79
N TRP A 178 8.58 6.12 2.11
CA TRP A 178 8.78 7.29 2.97
C TRP A 178 10.19 7.89 2.87
N ALA A 179 11.21 7.08 2.58
CA ALA A 179 12.58 7.54 2.36
C ALA A 179 12.69 8.49 1.15
N ALA A 180 12.02 8.16 0.03
CA ALA A 180 11.98 9.03 -1.14
C ALA A 180 11.33 10.38 -0.81
N HIS A 181 10.24 10.37 -0.03
CA HIS A 181 9.55 11.59 0.35
C HIS A 181 10.32 12.43 1.38
N ARG A 182 11.04 11.77 2.30
CA ARG A 182 11.95 12.46 3.22
C ARG A 182 12.93 13.33 2.46
N ALA A 183 13.54 12.78 1.40
CA ALA A 183 14.49 13.52 0.57
C ALA A 183 13.88 14.75 -0.11
N GLU A 184 12.61 14.68 -0.53
CA GLU A 184 11.89 15.83 -1.09
C GLU A 184 11.65 16.94 -0.05
N VAL A 185 11.32 16.57 1.18
CA VAL A 185 10.96 17.52 2.25
C VAL A 185 12.19 18.13 2.92
N THR A 186 13.23 17.33 3.18
CA THR A 186 14.44 17.78 3.88
C THR A 186 15.54 18.25 2.94
N GLY A 187 15.48 17.90 1.65
CA GLY A 187 16.54 18.13 0.66
C GLY A 187 17.76 17.22 0.85
N GLU A 188 17.73 16.29 1.81
CA GLU A 188 18.82 15.35 2.05
C GLU A 188 18.67 14.12 1.14
N PRO A 189 19.68 13.76 0.32
CA PRO A 189 19.60 12.59 -0.53
C PRO A 189 19.48 11.31 0.31
N ALA A 190 18.76 10.33 -0.24
CA ALA A 190 18.64 9.01 0.39
C ALA A 190 20.02 8.32 0.42
N GLY A 191 20.71 8.40 1.56
CA GLY A 191 21.95 7.69 1.84
C GLY A 191 21.73 6.25 2.30
N ARG A 192 22.82 5.50 2.47
CA ARG A 192 22.84 4.10 2.94
C ARG A 192 22.11 3.91 4.29
N ASP A 193 22.16 4.92 5.15
CA ASP A 193 21.57 4.91 6.50
C ASP A 193 20.15 5.48 6.57
N THR A 194 19.52 5.75 5.43
CA THR A 194 18.20 6.40 5.39
C THR A 194 17.13 5.55 6.07
N ARG A 195 17.20 4.23 5.90
CA ARG A 195 16.24 3.30 6.50
C ARG A 195 16.32 3.30 8.03
N ASP A 196 17.53 3.22 8.58
CA ASP A 196 17.76 3.23 10.03
C ASP A 196 17.42 4.61 10.65
N THR A 197 17.69 5.69 9.91
CA THR A 197 17.29 7.04 10.30
C THR A 197 15.78 7.19 10.34
N LEU A 198 15.09 6.72 9.30
CA LEU A 198 13.64 6.77 9.22
C LEU A 198 12.98 5.90 10.30
N ASP A 199 13.54 4.73 10.61
CA ASP A 199 13.06 3.90 11.71
C ASP A 199 13.15 4.62 13.07
N ARG A 200 14.25 5.35 13.32
CA ARG A 200 14.39 6.20 14.51
C ARG A 200 13.36 7.34 14.52
N GLU A 201 13.14 7.99 13.38
CA GLU A 201 12.16 9.07 13.24
C GLU A 201 10.72 8.56 13.48
N VAL A 202 10.37 7.39 12.94
CA VAL A 202 9.09 6.72 13.20
C VAL A 202 8.93 6.42 14.69
N ARG A 203 9.96 5.87 15.34
CA ARG A 203 9.95 5.63 16.80
C ARG A 203 9.75 6.92 17.61
N LYS A 204 10.41 8.01 17.21
CA LYS A 204 10.25 9.34 17.84
C LYS A 204 8.82 9.85 17.72
N VAL A 205 8.22 9.74 16.54
CA VAL A 205 6.83 10.15 16.30
C VAL A 205 5.85 9.30 17.10
N LEU A 206 6.01 7.97 17.10
CA LEU A 206 5.16 7.07 17.88
C LEU A 206 5.30 7.34 19.40
N ALA A 207 6.50 7.65 19.88
CA ALA A 207 6.71 8.04 21.27
C ALA A 207 5.95 9.34 21.63
N ALA A 208 6.00 10.36 20.76
CA ALA A 208 5.23 11.58 20.95
C ALA A 208 3.71 11.31 20.95
N MET A 209 3.21 10.47 20.04
CA MET A 209 1.80 10.10 20.00
C MET A 209 1.34 9.36 21.27
N ARG A 210 2.19 8.50 21.85
CA ARG A 210 1.91 7.75 23.09
C ARG A 210 1.80 8.62 24.34
N THR A 211 2.22 9.88 24.30
CA THR A 211 1.99 10.83 25.41
C THR A 211 0.50 11.05 25.70
N ARG A 212 -0.38 10.71 24.75
CA ARG A 212 -1.84 10.66 24.94
C ARG A 212 -2.36 9.24 24.69
N PRO A 213 -2.35 8.36 25.71
CA PRO A 213 -2.61 6.93 25.53
C PRO A 213 -4.01 6.64 24.97
N ASN A 214 -5.06 7.30 25.45
CA ASN A 214 -6.41 7.12 24.91
C ASN A 214 -6.50 7.50 23.42
N TRP A 215 -5.86 8.61 23.05
CA TRP A 215 -5.83 9.05 21.66
C TRP A 215 -5.04 8.07 20.79
N TYR A 216 -3.89 7.58 21.28
CA TYR A 216 -3.06 6.61 20.59
C TYR A 216 -3.79 5.28 20.36
N ALA A 217 -4.49 4.78 21.39
CA ALA A 217 -5.28 3.56 21.31
C ALA A 217 -6.38 3.68 20.24
N GLU A 218 -7.10 4.80 20.23
CA GLU A 218 -8.19 5.05 19.28
C GLU A 218 -7.71 5.22 17.83
N HIS A 219 -6.61 5.96 17.61
CA HIS A 219 -6.24 6.45 16.29
C HIS A 219 -5.03 5.74 15.66
N VAL A 220 -4.30 4.93 16.43
CA VAL A 220 -3.11 4.21 15.95
C VAL A 220 -3.21 2.72 16.26
N GLU A 221 -3.37 2.32 17.53
CA GLU A 221 -3.36 0.89 17.89
C GLU A 221 -4.58 0.14 17.34
N ARG A 222 -5.79 0.67 17.59
CA ARG A 222 -7.02 0.05 17.10
C ARG A 222 -7.00 -0.07 15.58
N PRO A 223 -6.66 0.96 14.78
CA PRO A 223 -6.52 0.81 13.33
C PRO A 223 -5.46 -0.18 12.88
N LEU A 224 -4.28 -0.16 13.51
CA LEU A 224 -3.25 -1.17 13.22
C LEU A 224 -3.76 -2.59 13.48
N GLY A 225 -4.56 -2.80 14.52
CA GLY A 225 -5.21 -4.09 14.80
C GLY A 225 -6.21 -4.54 13.72
N HIS A 226 -6.72 -3.62 12.89
CA HIS A 226 -7.60 -3.94 11.77
C HIS A 226 -6.85 -4.11 10.43
N LYS A 227 -5.53 -3.90 10.40
CA LYS A 227 -4.74 -4.15 9.20
C LYS A 227 -4.76 -5.63 8.86
N ARG A 228 -5.01 -5.90 7.59
CA ARG A 228 -4.97 -7.25 7.01
C ARG A 228 -3.73 -7.35 6.14
N ALA A 229 -3.02 -8.46 6.27
CA ALA A 229 -2.07 -8.85 5.23
C ALA A 229 -2.83 -8.90 3.89
N PRO A 230 -2.23 -8.47 2.77
CA PRO A 230 -2.89 -8.50 1.47
C PRO A 230 -3.26 -9.96 1.15
N VAL A 231 -4.53 -10.29 1.36
CA VAL A 231 -5.08 -11.57 0.97
C VAL A 231 -5.50 -11.41 -0.48
N ALA A 232 -4.84 -12.12 -1.39
CA ALA A 232 -5.28 -12.20 -2.78
C ALA A 232 -6.77 -12.65 -2.77
N PRO A 233 -7.69 -11.92 -3.43
CA PRO A 233 -9.08 -12.33 -3.46
C PRO A 233 -9.19 -13.65 -4.23
N MET A 234 -9.56 -14.73 -3.54
CA MET A 234 -10.04 -15.93 -4.23
C MET A 234 -11.46 -15.65 -4.77
N PRO A 235 -11.70 -15.79 -6.08
CA PRO A 235 -13.06 -15.69 -6.62
C PRO A 235 -13.89 -16.88 -6.12
N ALA A 236 -15.10 -16.59 -5.61
CA ALA A 236 -16.01 -17.58 -5.04
C ALA A 236 -16.71 -18.47 -6.09
N ASP A 237 -16.49 -18.29 -7.39
CA ASP A 237 -17.13 -19.09 -8.44
C ASP A 237 -16.29 -19.11 -9.72
N SER A 238 -15.36 -20.05 -9.83
CA SER A 238 -14.91 -20.62 -11.10
C SER A 238 -14.03 -21.84 -10.87
N SER A 239 -14.52 -23.03 -11.20
CA SER A 239 -13.74 -24.28 -11.30
C SER A 239 -12.77 -24.29 -12.50
N ALA A 240 -12.27 -23.11 -12.86
CA ALA A 240 -11.19 -22.92 -13.81
C ALA A 240 -10.26 -21.91 -13.14
N GLU A 241 -9.14 -22.39 -12.62
CA GLU A 241 -8.00 -21.54 -12.27
C GLU A 241 -7.69 -20.66 -13.47
N LEU A 242 -8.12 -19.40 -13.42
CA LEU A 242 -7.50 -18.38 -14.26
C LEU A 242 -6.07 -18.29 -13.76
N ALA A 243 -5.11 -18.59 -14.62
CA ALA A 243 -3.69 -18.47 -14.31
C ALA A 243 -3.46 -17.12 -13.64
N ALA A 244 -2.96 -17.16 -12.40
CA ALA A 244 -2.68 -15.98 -11.63
C ALA A 244 -1.85 -15.03 -12.50
N LEU A 245 -2.27 -13.77 -12.59
CA LEU A 245 -1.40 -12.73 -13.13
C LEU A 245 -0.17 -12.69 -12.23
N GLU A 246 0.98 -13.11 -12.76
CA GLU A 246 2.27 -12.95 -12.10
C GLU A 246 2.58 -11.45 -12.01
N LEU A 247 2.03 -10.79 -10.98
CA LEU A 247 2.30 -9.39 -10.67
C LEU A 247 3.79 -9.16 -10.35
N VAL A 248 4.46 -10.24 -9.93
CA VAL A 248 5.88 -10.34 -9.70
C VAL A 248 6.25 -11.72 -10.20
N ARG A 249 7.20 -11.82 -11.14
CA ARG A 249 7.61 -13.12 -11.67
C ARG A 249 8.31 -13.89 -10.53
N PRO A 250 8.20 -15.22 -10.45
CA PRO A 250 8.78 -15.99 -9.34
C PRO A 250 10.27 -15.70 -9.05
N HIS A 251 11.05 -15.40 -10.09
CA HIS A 251 12.45 -14.99 -9.96
C HIS A 251 12.64 -13.66 -9.24
N GLU A 252 11.72 -12.70 -9.35
CA GLU A 252 11.80 -11.40 -8.67
C GLU A 252 11.50 -11.53 -7.16
N VAL A 253 10.64 -12.48 -6.76
CA VAL A 253 10.42 -12.83 -5.34
C VAL A 253 11.66 -13.51 -4.76
N ASP A 254 12.25 -14.44 -5.53
CA ASP A 254 13.48 -15.11 -5.15
C ASP A 254 14.65 -14.11 -5.06
N ASP A 255 14.74 -13.14 -5.96
CA ASP A 255 15.74 -12.07 -5.97
C ASP A 255 15.58 -11.11 -4.78
N ALA A 256 14.36 -10.71 -4.43
CA ALA A 256 14.09 -9.88 -3.26
C ALA A 256 14.45 -10.61 -1.96
N ARG A 257 14.12 -11.91 -1.88
CA ARG A 257 14.47 -12.77 -0.76
C ARG A 257 15.99 -12.98 -0.64
N LEU A 258 16.67 -13.24 -1.76
CA LEU A 258 18.12 -13.37 -1.82
C LEU A 258 18.81 -12.05 -1.42
N SER A 259 18.27 -10.91 -1.85
CA SER A 259 18.78 -9.58 -1.49
C SER A 259 18.65 -9.32 0.02
N GLY A 260 17.51 -9.66 0.62
CA GLY A 260 17.30 -9.55 2.06
C GLY A 260 18.23 -10.46 2.89
N LEU A 261 18.43 -11.71 2.44
CA LEU A 261 19.38 -12.63 3.08
C LEU A 261 20.83 -12.16 2.92
N ALA A 262 21.19 -11.57 1.78
CA ALA A 262 22.51 -10.99 1.55
C ALA A 262 22.78 -9.79 2.46
N GLU A 263 21.81 -8.90 2.65
CA GLU A 263 21.93 -7.78 3.58
C GLU A 263 22.10 -8.27 5.03
N GLN A 264 21.31 -9.26 5.45
CA GLN A 264 21.45 -9.87 6.77
C GLN A 264 22.82 -10.55 6.94
N ALA A 265 23.33 -11.21 5.90
CA ALA A 265 24.64 -11.83 5.91
C ALA A 265 25.76 -10.79 6.07
N LEU A 266 25.72 -9.70 5.30
CA LEU A 266 26.73 -8.64 5.39
C LEU A 266 26.77 -8.00 6.78
N ARG A 267 25.61 -7.68 7.37
CA ARG A 267 25.54 -7.14 8.75
C ARG A 267 26.11 -8.12 9.78
N ALA A 268 25.82 -9.41 9.64
CA ALA A 268 26.32 -10.43 10.56
C ALA A 268 27.83 -10.66 10.41
N ILE A 269 28.36 -10.61 9.18
CA ILE A 269 29.80 -10.68 8.90
C ILE A 269 30.51 -9.46 9.49
N GLU A 270 30.00 -8.26 9.24
CA GLU A 270 30.56 -7.02 9.76
C GLU A 270 30.62 -7.00 11.30
N ALA A 271 29.56 -7.44 11.97
CA ALA A 271 29.52 -7.54 13.43
C ALA A 271 30.53 -8.55 13.99
N ARG A 272 30.85 -9.61 13.24
CA ARG A 272 31.85 -10.62 13.61
C ARG A 272 33.28 -10.13 13.38
N LEU A 273 33.53 -9.48 12.25
CA LEU A 273 34.81 -8.83 11.94
C LEU A 273 35.15 -7.73 12.95
N ALA A 274 34.16 -6.94 13.38
CA ALA A 274 34.34 -5.92 14.42
C ALA A 274 34.78 -6.49 15.77
N ARG A 275 34.54 -7.79 16.03
CA ARG A 275 35.03 -8.51 17.22
C ARG A 275 36.39 -9.18 17.01
N GLY A 276 37.07 -8.89 15.90
CA GLY A 276 38.39 -9.45 15.58
C GLY A 276 38.38 -10.91 15.13
N GLN A 277 37.22 -11.43 14.67
CA GLN A 277 37.19 -12.78 14.11
C GLN A 277 37.87 -12.82 12.74
N ASP A 278 38.51 -13.96 12.45
CA ASP A 278 39.09 -14.23 11.14
C ASP A 278 38.02 -14.11 10.03
N PRO A 279 38.29 -13.39 8.92
CA PRO A 279 37.33 -13.20 7.84
C PRO A 279 36.79 -14.48 7.21
N ALA A 280 37.64 -15.48 6.97
CA ALA A 280 37.21 -16.73 6.36
C ALA A 280 36.29 -17.51 7.32
N VAL A 281 36.61 -17.53 8.61
CA VAL A 281 35.77 -18.15 9.65
C VAL A 281 34.43 -17.41 9.80
N ALA A 282 34.44 -16.08 9.81
CA ALA A 282 33.24 -15.26 9.97
C ALA A 282 32.27 -15.43 8.78
N VAL A 283 32.78 -15.33 7.55
CA VAL A 283 32.01 -15.47 6.31
C VAL A 283 31.43 -16.88 6.20
N THR A 284 32.23 -17.93 6.39
CA THR A 284 31.77 -19.33 6.31
C THR A 284 30.65 -19.61 7.31
N ALA A 285 30.82 -19.16 8.56
CA ALA A 285 29.83 -19.40 9.60
C ALA A 285 28.53 -18.61 9.39
N VAL A 286 28.56 -17.44 8.75
CA VAL A 286 27.33 -16.68 8.43
C VAL A 286 26.61 -17.30 7.24
N VAL A 287 27.36 -17.62 6.17
CA VAL A 287 26.80 -18.21 4.95
C VAL A 287 26.13 -19.55 5.25
N ARG A 288 26.77 -20.41 6.06
CA ARG A 288 26.20 -21.70 6.46
C ARG A 288 24.90 -21.56 7.26
N VAL A 289 24.80 -20.57 8.15
CA VAL A 289 23.60 -20.37 8.98
C VAL A 289 22.44 -19.78 8.18
N LEU A 290 22.70 -18.78 7.33
CA LEU A 290 21.63 -18.08 6.61
C LEU A 290 21.19 -18.79 5.33
N PHE A 291 22.09 -19.51 4.66
CA PHE A 291 21.82 -20.18 3.40
C PHE A 291 21.73 -21.70 3.50
N GLY A 292 22.14 -22.29 4.63
CA GLY A 292 22.06 -23.74 4.92
C GLY A 292 20.82 -24.15 5.72
N ALA A 293 20.15 -23.24 6.42
CA ALA A 293 18.91 -23.55 7.13
C ALA A 293 17.74 -23.71 6.13
N ALA A 294 17.16 -24.92 6.07
CA ALA A 294 16.05 -25.23 5.19
C ALA A 294 14.77 -24.46 5.56
N ASP A 295 14.17 -23.78 4.58
CA ASP A 295 12.76 -23.40 4.61
C ASP A 295 11.97 -24.53 3.92
N PRO A 296 11.01 -25.20 4.60
CA PRO A 296 10.21 -26.28 4.03
C PRO A 296 9.45 -25.88 2.76
N ALA A 297 9.21 -24.59 2.53
CA ALA A 297 8.51 -24.07 1.35
C ALA A 297 9.33 -24.13 0.04
N VAL A 298 10.62 -24.48 0.10
CA VAL A 298 11.52 -24.54 -1.08
C VAL A 298 11.63 -25.96 -1.67
N LEU A 299 11.03 -26.97 -1.02
CA LEU A 299 11.15 -28.37 -1.43
C LEU A 299 10.50 -28.71 -2.79
N ASP A 300 9.59 -27.86 -3.29
CA ASP A 300 8.89 -28.11 -4.56
C ASP A 300 9.62 -27.61 -5.81
N ARG A 301 10.79 -26.96 -5.68
CA ARG A 301 11.49 -26.33 -6.83
C ARG A 301 12.99 -26.61 -6.90
N LEU A 302 13.41 -27.83 -6.64
CA LEU A 302 14.74 -28.29 -7.05
C LEU A 302 14.63 -29.21 -8.27
N PRO A 303 15.51 -29.05 -9.30
CA PRO A 303 15.70 -30.12 -10.28
C PRO A 303 16.05 -31.40 -9.52
N ARG A 304 15.36 -32.51 -9.82
CA ARG A 304 15.55 -33.82 -9.18
C ARG A 304 16.93 -34.43 -9.51
N ASN A 305 18.00 -33.76 -9.13
CA ASN A 305 19.38 -34.23 -9.25
C ASN A 305 19.99 -34.30 -7.85
N GLY A 306 19.58 -35.30 -7.07
CA GLY A 306 20.39 -36.06 -6.11
C GLY A 306 21.14 -35.40 -4.93
N SER A 307 21.35 -34.08 -4.86
CA SER A 307 22.02 -33.43 -3.72
C SER A 307 21.07 -32.52 -2.98
N THR A 308 21.06 -32.62 -1.65
CA THR A 308 20.31 -31.66 -0.84
C THR A 308 21.03 -30.30 -0.92
N ARG A 309 20.28 -29.20 -0.72
CA ARG A 309 20.84 -27.83 -0.75
C ARG A 309 21.99 -27.66 0.25
N ASP A 310 21.93 -28.37 1.37
CA ASP A 310 22.97 -28.39 2.41
C ASP A 310 24.24 -29.12 1.93
N ASP A 311 24.09 -30.19 1.13
CA ASP A 311 25.22 -30.89 0.49
C ASP A 311 25.94 -30.01 -0.54
N TRP A 312 25.19 -29.26 -1.35
CA TRP A 312 25.77 -28.34 -2.32
C TRP A 312 26.50 -27.18 -1.63
N LEU A 313 25.90 -26.59 -0.59
CA LEU A 313 26.51 -25.49 0.14
C LEU A 313 27.76 -25.94 0.89
N SER A 314 27.71 -27.13 1.49
CA SER A 314 28.86 -27.75 2.14
C SER A 314 29.99 -28.03 1.15
N ALA A 315 29.68 -28.55 -0.04
CA ALA A 315 30.66 -28.76 -1.10
C ALA A 315 31.24 -27.43 -1.63
N ALA A 316 30.42 -26.39 -1.78
CA ALA A 316 30.85 -25.08 -2.26
C ALA A 316 31.72 -24.33 -1.24
N LEU A 317 31.50 -24.54 0.06
CA LEU A 317 32.30 -23.97 1.14
C LEU A 317 33.55 -24.81 1.47
N ALA A 318 33.66 -26.03 0.96
CA ALA A 318 34.85 -26.89 1.06
C ALA A 318 35.84 -26.69 -0.10
N ASP A 319 35.47 -25.93 -1.13
CA ASP A 319 36.36 -25.50 -2.22
C ASP A 319 37.07 -24.20 -1.82
N ASP A 320 38.34 -24.30 -1.45
CA ASP A 320 39.16 -23.18 -0.97
C ASP A 320 39.20 -22.00 -1.96
N ALA A 321 39.34 -22.30 -3.27
CA ALA A 321 39.38 -21.26 -4.29
C ALA A 321 38.04 -20.54 -4.44
N ARG A 322 36.93 -21.22 -4.15
CA ARG A 322 35.58 -20.64 -4.16
C ARG A 322 35.30 -19.87 -2.88
N LEU A 323 35.73 -20.37 -1.73
CA LEU A 323 35.62 -19.69 -0.45
C LEU A 323 36.39 -18.36 -0.48
N ASP A 324 37.62 -18.36 -1.01
CA ASP A 324 38.43 -17.14 -1.15
C ASP A 324 37.74 -16.07 -2.01
N ARG A 325 37.07 -16.47 -3.11
CA ARG A 325 36.28 -15.55 -3.93
C ARG A 325 35.10 -14.95 -3.17
N ILE A 326 34.40 -15.76 -2.38
CA ILE A 326 33.26 -15.32 -1.56
C ILE A 326 33.74 -14.34 -0.48
N VAL A 327 34.82 -14.68 0.22
CA VAL A 327 35.43 -13.81 1.26
C VAL A 327 35.88 -12.48 0.64
N THR A 328 36.62 -12.52 -0.47
CA THR A 328 37.09 -11.31 -1.17
C THR A 328 35.93 -10.42 -1.60
N THR A 329 34.86 -11.01 -2.14
CA THR A 329 33.66 -10.26 -2.54
C THR A 329 32.98 -9.62 -1.33
N ALA A 330 32.82 -10.36 -0.22
CA ALA A 330 32.20 -9.85 1.00
C ALA A 330 32.99 -8.68 1.59
N LEU A 331 34.32 -8.78 1.64
CA LEU A 331 35.21 -7.72 2.10
C LEU A 331 35.13 -6.49 1.19
N THR A 332 35.15 -6.69 -0.14
CA THR A 332 35.01 -5.61 -1.13
C THR A 332 33.70 -4.84 -0.95
N VAL A 333 32.58 -5.54 -0.73
CA VAL A 333 31.25 -4.91 -0.49
C VAL A 333 31.18 -4.16 0.83
N LEU A 334 31.95 -4.60 1.83
CA LEU A 334 32.12 -3.93 3.12
C LEU A 334 33.18 -2.81 3.09
N ALA A 335 33.80 -2.55 1.93
CA ALA A 335 34.90 -1.60 1.75
C ALA A 335 36.09 -1.86 2.68
N ARG A 336 36.42 -3.14 2.88
CA ARG A 336 37.58 -3.63 3.63
C ARG A 336 38.49 -4.48 2.74
#